data_AF-X0VNF0-F1
#
_entry.id   AF-X0VNF0-F1
#
_cell.length_a   1.000
_cell.length_b   1.000
_cell.length_c   1.000
_cell.angle_alpha   90.00
_cell.angle_beta   90.00
_cell.angle_gamma   90.00
#
_symmetry.space_group_name_H-M   'P 1'
#
loop_
_entity.id
_entity.type
_entity.pdbx_description
1 polymer ?
#
loop_
_entity_poly.entity_id
_entity_poly.type
_entity_poly.pdbx_seq_one_letter_code
_entity_poly.pdbx_strand_id
1 'polypeptide(L)'
;MLKNAVLSFYQAGHRRQAQKIYNQLRKLYPLDEFKAPLVVFARNRLREELRTIGVNNAKEIILTMLRESYFRYAMRDDDEAAGLENMAEEAYDIYYKSIEPEERIALPDFKLLRYLALIDFLNDQQYPPDLRRNLLGRIKIERSGLFEQLMQQEEEMLKKLK
;
A
#
# COMPACT_ATOMS: atom_id res chain seq x y z
N MET A 1 -21.55 2.09 -2.66
CA MET A 1 -20.89 3.42 -2.73
C MET A 1 -20.16 3.79 -1.44
N LEU A 2 -20.83 3.93 -0.27
CA LEU A 2 -20.17 4.43 0.95
C LEU A 2 -19.12 3.47 1.56
N LYS A 3 -19.33 2.14 1.52
CA LYS A 3 -18.32 1.16 1.99
C LYS A 3 -17.01 1.25 1.21
N ASN A 4 -17.10 1.32 -0.12
CA ASN A 4 -15.93 1.46 -0.99
C ASN A 4 -15.22 2.80 -0.73
N ALA A 5 -15.97 3.89 -0.53
CA ALA A 5 -15.39 5.18 -0.19
C ALA A 5 -14.58 5.12 1.12
N VAL A 6 -15.05 4.41 2.16
CA VAL A 6 -14.27 4.22 3.39
C VAL A 6 -12.93 3.57 3.08
N LEU A 7 -12.92 2.50 2.29
CA LEU A 7 -11.68 1.80 1.94
C LEU A 7 -10.75 2.69 1.08
N SER A 8 -11.26 3.35 0.04
CA SER A 8 -10.44 4.21 -0.83
C SER A 8 -9.81 5.38 -0.07
N PHE A 9 -10.58 6.06 0.80
CA PHE A 9 -10.02 7.13 1.63
C PHE A 9 -9.02 6.59 2.66
N TYR A 10 -9.24 5.38 3.17
CA TYR A 10 -8.31 4.75 4.10
C TYR A 10 -6.97 4.41 3.43
N GLN A 11 -7.02 3.80 2.24
CA GLN A 11 -5.84 3.44 1.44
C GLN A 11 -5.03 4.66 1.01
N ALA A 12 -5.71 5.78 0.72
CA ALA A 12 -5.08 7.06 0.39
C ALA A 12 -4.59 7.86 1.63
N GLY A 13 -4.55 7.25 2.82
CA GLY A 13 -4.10 7.90 4.06
C GLY A 13 -5.04 8.99 4.60
N HIS A 14 -6.22 9.19 4.01
CA HIS A 14 -7.24 10.14 4.47
C HIS A 14 -8.09 9.57 5.61
N ARG A 15 -7.44 9.18 6.72
CA ARG A 15 -8.08 8.48 7.85
C ARG A 15 -9.23 9.23 8.49
N ARG A 16 -9.13 10.57 8.62
CA ARG A 16 -10.20 11.40 9.20
C ARG A 16 -11.46 11.34 8.35
N GLN A 17 -11.31 11.41 7.03
CA GLN A 17 -12.39 11.32 6.05
C GLN A 17 -12.99 9.90 6.05
N ALA A 18 -12.14 8.87 6.02
CA ALA A 18 -12.56 7.48 6.15
C ALA A 18 -13.37 7.25 7.44
N GLN A 19 -12.89 7.75 8.58
CA GLN A 19 -13.58 7.65 9.87
C GLN A 19 -14.90 8.40 9.90
N LYS A 20 -14.98 9.58 9.27
CA LYS A 20 -16.23 10.35 9.17
C LYS A 20 -17.29 9.56 8.40
N ILE A 21 -16.93 9.01 7.24
CA ILE A 21 -17.83 8.18 6.42
C ILE A 21 -18.20 6.90 7.16
N TYR A 22 -17.23 6.27 7.83
CA TYR A 22 -17.47 5.06 8.62
C TYR A 22 -18.45 5.30 9.76
N ASN A 23 -18.30 6.40 10.50
CA ASN A 23 -19.24 6.78 11.57
C ASN A 23 -20.66 7.04 11.03
N GLN A 24 -20.79 7.58 9.81
CA GLN A 24 -22.09 7.71 9.15
C GLN A 24 -22.69 6.34 8.81
N LEU A 25 -21.89 5.41 8.27
CA LEU A 25 -22.33 4.04 8.01
C LEU A 25 -22.81 3.33 9.28
N ARG A 26 -22.05 3.42 10.39
CA ARG A 26 -22.42 2.85 11.69
C ARG A 26 -23.76 3.37 12.21
N LYS A 27 -24.07 4.65 11.94
CA LYS A 27 -25.34 5.29 12.35
C LYS A 27 -26.50 4.89 11.47
N LEU A 28 -26.29 4.82 10.15
CA LEU A 28 -27.33 4.51 9.18
C LEU A 28 -27.67 3.01 9.13
N TYR A 29 -26.69 2.15 9.42
CA TYR A 29 -26.80 0.70 9.31
C TYR A 29 -26.15 0.04 10.55
N PRO A 30 -26.92 -0.39 11.56
CA PRO A 30 -26.37 -1.05 12.75
C PRO A 30 -26.08 -2.54 12.50
N LEU A 31 -25.32 -2.86 11.45
CA LEU A 31 -24.91 -4.22 11.11
C LEU A 31 -23.66 -4.65 11.90
N ASP A 32 -23.45 -5.96 12.06
CA ASP A 32 -22.32 -6.51 12.84
C ASP A 32 -20.94 -6.10 12.31
N GLU A 33 -20.78 -6.00 10.98
CA GLU A 33 -19.54 -5.52 10.33
C GLU A 33 -19.14 -4.10 10.76
N PHE A 34 -20.10 -3.31 11.24
CA PHE A 34 -19.95 -1.93 11.68
C PHE A 34 -19.71 -1.79 13.19
N LYS A 35 -19.63 -2.91 13.92
CA LYS A 35 -19.22 -2.94 15.33
C LYS A 35 -17.69 -2.90 15.49
N ALA A 36 -16.95 -3.31 14.47
CA ALA A 36 -15.50 -3.34 14.50
C ALA A 36 -14.87 -1.92 14.43
N PRO A 37 -13.59 -1.76 14.85
CA PRO A 37 -12.83 -0.53 14.57
C PRO A 37 -12.63 -0.31 13.06
N LEU A 38 -12.46 0.95 12.64
CA LEU A 38 -12.26 1.33 11.23
C LEU A 38 -11.17 0.51 10.54
N VAL A 39 -10.02 0.31 11.19
CA VAL A 39 -8.90 -0.49 10.65
C VAL A 39 -9.30 -1.93 10.36
N VAL A 40 -10.09 -2.55 11.25
CA VAL A 40 -10.56 -3.93 11.07
C VAL A 40 -11.57 -3.99 9.93
N PHE A 41 -12.48 -3.02 9.86
CA PHE A 41 -13.42 -2.89 8.76
C PHE A 41 -12.70 -2.72 7.42
N ALA A 42 -11.73 -1.80 7.34
CA ALA A 42 -10.96 -1.54 6.12
C ALA A 42 -10.18 -2.79 5.67
N ARG A 43 -9.51 -3.49 6.59
CA ARG A 43 -8.85 -4.76 6.30
C ARG A 43 -9.82 -5.81 5.77
N ASN A 44 -10.94 -6.04 6.46
CA ASN A 44 -11.93 -7.03 6.03
C ASN A 44 -12.49 -6.70 4.65
N ARG A 45 -12.82 -5.43 4.41
CA ARG A 45 -13.31 -4.97 3.12
C ARG A 45 -12.29 -5.16 2.01
N LEU A 46 -11.02 -4.88 2.28
CA LEU A 46 -9.93 -5.13 1.35
C LEU A 46 -9.83 -6.60 0.99
N ARG A 47 -9.92 -7.52 1.97
CA ARG A 47 -9.92 -8.97 1.69
C ARG A 47 -11.07 -9.41 0.79
N GLU A 48 -12.26 -8.84 0.99
CA GLU A 48 -13.42 -9.12 0.13
C GLU A 48 -13.19 -8.63 -1.30
N GLU A 49 -12.65 -7.41 -1.45
CA GLU A 49 -12.40 -6.81 -2.76
C GLU A 49 -11.35 -7.60 -3.54
N LEU A 50 -10.24 -7.97 -2.89
CA LEU A 50 -9.15 -8.76 -3.49
C LEU A 50 -9.62 -10.08 -4.12
N ARG A 51 -10.69 -10.70 -3.59
CA ARG A 51 -11.25 -11.96 -4.14
C ARG A 51 -11.94 -11.81 -5.49
N THR A 52 -12.26 -10.58 -5.89
CA THR A 52 -13.13 -10.29 -7.05
C THR A 52 -12.46 -9.46 -8.13
N ILE A 53 -11.24 -8.96 -7.88
CA ILE A 53 -10.53 -8.07 -8.79
C ILE A 53 -9.48 -8.82 -9.63
N GLY A 54 -9.15 -8.25 -10.79
CA GLY A 54 -8.05 -8.72 -11.62
C GLY A 54 -6.67 -8.26 -11.11
N VAL A 55 -5.62 -8.86 -11.65
CA VAL A 55 -4.24 -8.68 -11.21
C VAL A 55 -3.75 -7.23 -11.29
N ASN A 56 -4.20 -6.49 -12.31
CA ASN A 56 -3.86 -5.08 -12.48
C ASN A 56 -4.39 -4.23 -11.32
N ASN A 57 -5.65 -4.43 -10.93
CA ASN A 57 -6.25 -3.70 -9.82
C ASN A 57 -5.58 -4.08 -8.48
N ALA A 58 -5.24 -5.36 -8.29
CA ALA A 58 -4.51 -5.79 -7.10
C ALA A 58 -3.13 -5.11 -7.02
N LYS A 59 -2.40 -5.07 -8.14
CA LYS A 59 -1.12 -4.37 -8.27
C LYS A 59 -1.27 -2.88 -7.95
N GLU A 60 -2.26 -2.20 -8.51
CA GLU A 60 -2.50 -0.77 -8.25
C GLU A 60 -2.81 -0.49 -6.78
N ILE A 61 -3.63 -1.33 -6.14
CA ILE A 61 -3.96 -1.23 -4.72
C ILE A 61 -2.69 -1.37 -3.86
N ILE A 62 -1.85 -2.36 -4.16
CA ILE A 62 -0.58 -2.59 -3.43
C ILE A 62 0.38 -1.41 -3.63
N LEU A 63 0.59 -0.98 -4.88
CA LEU A 63 1.47 0.15 -5.19
C LEU A 63 0.99 1.45 -4.53
N THR A 64 -0.32 1.70 -4.51
CA THR A 64 -0.89 2.87 -3.85
C THR A 64 -0.59 2.88 -2.35
N MET A 65 -0.78 1.75 -1.66
CA MET A 65 -0.48 1.65 -0.23
C MET A 65 1.02 1.78 0.06
N LEU A 66 1.88 1.18 -0.77
CA LEU A 66 3.34 1.30 -0.62
C LEU A 66 3.81 2.74 -0.85
N ARG A 67 3.29 3.41 -1.88
CA ARG A 67 3.62 4.80 -2.17
C ARG A 67 3.15 5.74 -1.05
N GLU A 68 1.95 5.53 -0.52
CA GLU A 68 1.46 6.29 0.63
C GLU A 68 2.28 5.97 1.90
N SER A 69 2.71 4.72 2.10
CA SER A 69 3.62 4.35 3.18
C SER A 69 4.93 5.13 3.09
N TYR A 70 5.55 5.21 1.91
CA TYR A 70 6.75 6.02 1.69
C TYR A 70 6.52 7.51 1.93
N PHE A 71 5.37 8.05 1.51
CA PHE A 71 5.01 9.42 1.82
C PHE A 71 4.94 9.68 3.34
N ARG A 72 4.23 8.83 4.08
CA ARG A 72 4.10 8.91 5.55
C ARG A 72 5.44 8.79 6.24
N TYR A 73 6.27 7.87 5.78
CA TYR A 73 7.63 7.71 6.28
C TYR A 73 8.47 8.95 5.95
N ALA A 74 8.39 9.55 4.77
CA ALA A 74 9.09 10.81 4.49
C ALA A 74 8.65 11.96 5.44
N MET A 75 7.41 11.91 5.92
CA MET A 75 6.78 12.88 6.83
C MET A 75 6.96 12.59 8.33
N ARG A 76 7.73 11.56 8.72
CA ARG A 76 7.91 11.13 10.13
C ARG A 76 6.64 10.59 10.80
N ASP A 77 5.69 10.13 10.00
CA ASP A 77 4.49 9.41 10.45
C ASP A 77 4.75 7.90 10.35
N ASP A 78 5.70 7.42 11.16
CA ASP A 78 6.30 6.09 11.03
C ASP A 78 5.32 4.96 11.37
N ASP A 79 4.43 5.18 12.34
CA ASP A 79 3.40 4.21 12.71
C ASP A 79 2.40 3.98 11.56
N GLU A 80 1.96 5.05 10.91
CA GLU A 80 1.04 4.97 9.78
C GLU A 80 1.74 4.37 8.56
N ALA A 81 3.00 4.74 8.31
CA ALA A 81 3.83 4.15 7.27
C ALA A 81 3.92 2.63 7.42
N ALA A 82 4.25 2.15 8.62
CA ALA A 82 4.30 0.72 8.94
C ALA A 82 2.93 0.05 8.79
N GLY A 83 1.86 0.72 9.24
CA GLY A 83 0.49 0.21 9.11
C GLY A 83 0.07 -0.03 7.65
N LEU A 84 0.45 0.87 6.74
CA LEU A 84 0.19 0.76 5.31
C LEU A 84 1.07 -0.29 4.63
N GLU A 85 2.36 -0.36 4.97
CA GLU A 85 3.28 -1.38 4.42
C GLU A 85 2.79 -2.79 4.79
N ASN A 86 2.42 -3.01 6.05
CA ASN A 86 1.86 -4.28 6.52
C ASN A 86 0.55 -4.64 5.80
N MET A 87 -0.29 -3.64 5.51
CA MET A 87 -1.54 -3.87 4.77
C MET A 87 -1.28 -4.19 3.30
N ALA A 88 -0.25 -3.60 2.70
CA ALA A 88 0.18 -3.89 1.35
C ALA A 88 0.73 -5.32 1.22
N GLU A 89 1.54 -5.76 2.18
CA GLU A 89 2.03 -7.13 2.25
C GLU A 89 0.88 -8.13 2.45
N GLU A 90 -0.05 -7.84 3.36
CA GLU A 90 -1.24 -8.67 3.57
C GLU A 90 -2.08 -8.78 2.28
N ALA A 91 -2.28 -7.67 1.57
CA ALA A 91 -3.02 -7.65 0.31
C ALA A 91 -2.34 -8.49 -0.77
N TYR A 92 -1.01 -8.36 -0.89
CA TYR A 92 -0.19 -9.17 -1.78
C TYR A 92 -0.37 -10.66 -1.47
N ASP A 93 -0.19 -11.05 -0.20
CA ASP A 93 -0.28 -12.44 0.22
C ASP A 93 -1.66 -13.06 -0.03
N ILE A 94 -2.73 -12.32 0.26
CA ILE A 94 -4.10 -12.77 0.02
C ILE A 94 -4.32 -12.99 -1.47
N TYR A 95 -3.93 -12.02 -2.29
CA TYR A 95 -4.16 -12.08 -3.73
C TYR A 95 -3.32 -13.20 -4.38
N TYR A 96 -2.03 -13.27 -4.05
CA TYR A 96 -1.10 -14.27 -4.55
C TYR A 96 -1.56 -15.70 -4.23
N LYS A 97 -2.15 -15.91 -3.03
CA LYS A 97 -2.72 -17.21 -2.63
C LYS A 97 -4.05 -17.52 -3.32
N SER A 98 -4.80 -16.51 -3.76
CA SER A 98 -6.09 -16.70 -4.42
C SER A 98 -6.01 -16.97 -5.92
N ILE A 99 -4.86 -16.68 -6.54
CA ILE A 99 -4.65 -16.92 -7.98
C ILE A 99 -3.94 -18.25 -8.23
N GLU A 100 -4.28 -18.85 -9.38
CA GLU A 100 -3.69 -20.11 -9.82
C GLU A 100 -2.18 -19.96 -10.09
N PRO A 101 -1.36 -21.02 -9.89
CA PRO A 101 0.10 -20.94 -10.04
C PRO A 101 0.56 -20.34 -11.37
N GLU A 102 -0.14 -20.64 -12.46
CA GLU A 102 0.17 -20.20 -13.82
C GLU A 102 -0.10 -18.69 -14.00
N GLU A 103 -1.06 -18.13 -13.26
CA GLU A 103 -1.42 -16.71 -13.31
C GLU A 103 -0.53 -15.85 -12.42
N ARG A 104 0.19 -16.45 -11.46
CA ARG A 104 1.11 -15.74 -10.54
C ARG A 104 2.22 -15.00 -11.25
N ILE A 105 2.60 -15.42 -12.45
CA ILE A 105 3.60 -14.73 -13.26
C ILE A 105 3.20 -13.28 -13.58
N ALA A 106 1.90 -12.97 -13.59
CA ALA A 106 1.39 -11.64 -13.87
C ALA A 106 1.48 -10.67 -12.68
N LEU A 107 1.68 -11.18 -11.45
CA LEU A 107 1.91 -10.37 -10.26
C LEU A 107 3.42 -10.33 -9.96
N PRO A 108 4.09 -9.16 -10.11
CA PRO A 108 5.48 -9.02 -9.71
C PRO A 108 5.67 -9.38 -8.24
N ASP A 109 6.84 -9.91 -7.89
CA ASP A 109 7.13 -10.20 -6.50
C ASP A 109 7.03 -8.93 -5.62
N PHE A 110 6.78 -9.12 -4.33
CA PHE A 110 6.57 -7.99 -3.42
C PHE A 110 7.81 -7.09 -3.27
N LYS A 111 9.03 -7.61 -3.48
CA LYS A 111 10.26 -6.79 -3.42
C LYS A 111 10.31 -5.84 -4.61
N LEU A 112 9.98 -6.33 -5.81
CA LEU A 112 9.88 -5.53 -7.01
C LEU A 112 8.74 -4.50 -6.90
N LEU A 113 7.59 -4.86 -6.34
CA LEU A 113 6.52 -3.89 -6.07
C LEU A 113 6.97 -2.77 -5.10
N ARG A 114 7.71 -3.11 -4.04
CA ARG A 114 8.32 -2.12 -3.12
C ARG A 114 9.31 -1.21 -3.81
N TYR A 115 10.12 -1.75 -4.72
CA TYR A 115 11.06 -0.97 -5.52
C TYR A 115 10.32 -0.04 -6.51
N LEU A 116 9.35 -0.55 -7.26
CA LEU A 116 8.56 0.24 -8.20
C LEU A 116 7.84 1.40 -7.51
N ALA A 117 7.20 1.15 -6.36
CA ALA A 117 6.55 2.20 -5.58
C ALA A 117 7.54 3.29 -5.09
N LEU A 118 8.78 2.90 -4.77
CA LEU A 118 9.82 3.85 -4.39
C LEU A 118 10.23 4.71 -5.59
N ILE A 119 10.50 4.10 -6.74
CA ILE A 119 10.88 4.80 -7.96
C ILE A 119 9.76 5.75 -8.40
N ASP A 120 8.51 5.32 -8.35
CA ASP A 120 7.35 6.16 -8.63
C ASP A 120 7.30 7.38 -7.69
N PHE A 121 7.51 7.18 -6.38
CA PHE A 121 7.56 8.27 -5.41
C PHE A 121 8.73 9.24 -5.68
N LEU A 122 9.92 8.71 -5.98
CA LEU A 122 11.13 9.50 -6.22
C LEU A 122 11.09 10.29 -7.54
N ASN A 123 10.32 9.83 -8.51
CA ASN A 123 10.17 10.49 -9.81
C ASN A 123 8.93 11.39 -9.90
N ASP A 124 8.01 11.32 -8.93
CA ASP A 124 6.83 12.18 -8.94
C ASP A 124 7.21 13.63 -8.60
N GLN A 125 7.13 14.49 -9.62
CA GLN A 125 7.45 15.92 -9.54
C GLN A 125 6.49 16.71 -8.66
N GLN A 126 5.33 16.16 -8.28
CA GLN A 126 4.40 16.78 -7.34
C GLN A 126 4.96 16.81 -5.91
N TYR A 127 5.89 15.89 -5.57
CA TYR A 127 6.56 15.95 -4.28
C TYR A 127 7.73 16.94 -4.30
N PRO A 128 7.94 17.73 -3.23
CA PRO A 128 9.11 18.58 -3.10
C PRO A 128 10.42 17.76 -3.16
N PRO A 129 11.48 18.26 -3.81
CA PRO A 129 12.77 17.56 -3.86
C PRO A 129 13.33 17.20 -2.48
N ASP A 130 13.10 18.04 -1.47
CA ASP A 130 13.52 17.78 -0.09
C ASP A 130 12.81 16.58 0.53
N LEU A 131 11.52 16.38 0.24
CA LEU A 131 10.76 15.24 0.73
C LEU A 131 11.30 13.93 0.16
N ARG A 132 11.61 13.91 -1.14
CA ARG A 132 12.19 12.75 -1.83
C ARG A 132 13.60 12.42 -1.32
N ARG A 133 14.43 13.45 -1.12
CA ARG A 133 15.77 13.29 -0.53
C ARG A 133 15.70 12.80 0.92
N ASN A 134 14.76 13.33 1.70
CA ASN A 134 14.53 12.92 3.08
C ASN A 134 14.17 11.44 3.16
N LEU A 135 13.20 10.97 2.35
CA LEU A 135 12.84 9.55 2.26
C LEU A 135 14.07 8.66 2.03
N LEU A 136 14.86 8.98 1.01
CA LEU A 136 16.03 8.18 0.66
C LEU A 136 17.07 8.15 1.78
N GLY A 137 17.35 9.33 2.37
CA GLY A 137 18.27 9.46 3.49
C GLY A 137 17.82 8.67 4.72
N ARG A 138 16.52 8.73 5.05
CA ARG A 138 15.94 7.99 6.16
C ARG A 138 15.99 6.49 5.92
N ILE A 139 15.57 5.98 4.76
CA ILE A 139 15.62 4.55 4.44
C ILE A 139 17.06 4.04 4.58
N LYS A 140 18.05 4.78 4.05
CA LYS A 140 19.46 4.40 4.14
C LYS A 140 19.98 4.30 5.59
N ILE A 141 19.58 5.22 6.46
CA ILE A 141 20.10 5.31 7.83
C ILE A 141 19.32 4.43 8.80
N GLU A 142 17.99 4.47 8.73
CA GLU A 142 17.08 3.90 9.72
C GLU A 142 16.57 2.51 9.31
N ARG A 143 16.57 2.18 8.01
CA ARG A 143 16.12 0.88 7.46
C ARG A 143 17.16 0.30 6.50
N SER A 144 18.42 0.20 6.93
CA SER A 144 19.54 -0.24 6.08
C SER A 144 19.29 -1.58 5.36
N GLY A 145 18.67 -2.55 6.02
CA GLY A 145 18.31 -3.83 5.38
C GLY A 145 17.26 -3.69 4.26
N LEU A 146 16.32 -2.74 4.38
CA LEU A 146 15.41 -2.41 3.28
C LEU A 146 16.17 -1.70 2.15
N PHE A 147 17.07 -0.77 2.49
CA PHE A 147 17.90 -0.07 1.51
C PHE A 147 18.70 -1.06 0.65
N GLU A 148 19.36 -2.04 1.27
CA GLU A 148 20.10 -3.08 0.55
C GLU A 148 19.20 -3.90 -0.39
N GLN A 149 17.99 -4.27 0.05
CA GLN A 149 17.02 -4.98 -0.79
C GLN A 149 16.62 -4.15 -2.02
N LEU A 150 16.40 -2.85 -1.85
CA LEU A 150 16.02 -1.95 -2.94
C LEU A 150 17.16 -1.78 -3.96
N MET A 151 18.41 -1.64 -3.50
CA MET A 151 19.57 -1.56 -4.37
C MET A 151 19.80 -2.84 -5.18
N GLN A 152 19.61 -4.01 -4.55
CA GLN A 152 19.67 -5.30 -5.26
C GLN A 152 18.61 -5.39 -6.36
N GLN A 153 17.38 -4.91 -6.10
CA GLN A 153 16.32 -4.86 -7.10
C GLN A 153 16.65 -3.90 -8.25
N GLU A 154 17.25 -2.74 -7.97
CA GLU A 154 17.73 -1.83 -9.01
C GLU A 154 18.77 -2.50 -9.93
N GLU A 155 19.77 -3.17 -9.35
CA GLU A 155 20.79 -3.89 -10.12
C GLU A 155 20.22 -5.01 -10.98
N GLU A 156 19.29 -5.79 -10.46
CA GLU A 156 18.59 -6.85 -11.20
C GLU A 156 17.82 -6.28 -12.40
N MET A 157 17.14 -5.15 -12.21
CA MET A 157 16.41 -4.47 -13.28
C MET A 157 17.35 -3.91 -14.35
N LEU A 158 18.45 -3.27 -13.96
CA LEU A 158 19.46 -2.74 -14.89
C LEU A 158 20.11 -3.84 -15.72
N LYS A 159 20.30 -5.05 -15.17
CA LYS A 159 20.82 -6.21 -15.91
C LYS A 159 19.84 -6.70 -16.97
N LYS A 160 18.52 -6.65 -16.73
CA LYS A 160 17.49 -7.09 -17.67
C LYS A 160 17.27 -6.14 -18.85
N LEU A 161 17.70 -4.88 -18.70
CA LEU A 161 17.59 -3.83 -19.73
C LEU A 161 18.79 -3.80 -20.69
N LYS A 162 19.85 -4.57 -20.41
CA LYS A 162 21.05 -4.71 -21.24
C LYS A 162 20.95 -5.96 -22.10
#